data_AF-W2Q2I8-F1
#
_entry.id   AF-W2Q2I8-F1
#
_cell.length_a   1.000
_cell.length_b   1.000
_cell.length_c   1.000
_cell.angle_alpha   90.00
_cell.angle_beta   90.00
_cell.angle_gamma   90.00
#
_symmetry.space_group_name_H-M   'P 1'
#
loop_
_entity.id
_entity.type
_entity.pdbx_description
1 polymer ?
#
loop_
_entity_poly.entity_id
_entity_poly.type
_entity_poly.pdbx_seq_one_letter_code
_entity_poly.pdbx_strand_id
1 'polypeptide(L)'
;MRRFFEAFPEVVMLASTLGTYSSKYKLFSLMIDDVFGHGQYVQHSLIQKESHACMLDAIGAFKKNKPSWDRIRAIMIDKDFGEISLL
;
A
#
# COMPACT_ATOMS: atom_id res chain seq x y z
N MET A 1 11.23 5.03 -7.43
CA MET A 1 10.26 4.78 -6.34
C MET A 1 10.89 4.68 -4.95
N ARG A 2 12.11 4.12 -4.75
CA ARG A 2 12.73 4.06 -3.40
C ARG A 2 13.02 5.45 -2.79
N ARG A 3 13.61 6.37 -3.56
CA ARG A 3 14.03 7.70 -3.06
C ARG A 3 12.89 8.56 -2.50
N PHE A 4 11.70 8.49 -3.07
CA PHE A 4 10.57 9.29 -2.60
C PHE A 4 10.04 8.77 -1.26
N PHE A 5 9.94 7.43 -1.12
CA PHE A 5 9.59 6.80 0.15
C PHE A 5 10.61 7.09 1.25
N GLU A 6 11.89 7.08 0.92
CA GLU A 6 12.95 7.39 1.89
C GLU A 6 12.92 8.86 2.36
N ALA A 7 12.47 9.78 1.49
CA ALA A 7 12.35 11.20 1.76
C ALA A 7 11.11 11.55 2.59
N PHE A 8 9.96 10.93 2.29
CA PHE A 8 8.67 11.22 2.92
C PHE A 8 7.94 9.93 3.37
N PRO A 9 8.49 9.14 4.31
CA PRO A 9 7.88 7.87 4.74
C PRO A 9 6.72 8.05 5.73
N GLU A 10 6.43 9.25 6.22
CA GLU A 10 5.63 9.46 7.42
C GLU A 10 4.15 9.07 7.24
N VAL A 11 3.58 9.31 6.07
CA VAL A 11 2.17 9.04 5.76
C VAL A 11 2.08 8.16 4.52
N VAL A 12 1.38 7.04 4.65
CA VAL A 12 1.13 6.10 3.55
C VAL A 12 -0.36 5.94 3.34
N MET A 13 -0.81 6.07 2.11
CA MET A 13 -2.15 5.73 1.68
C MET A 13 -2.18 4.33 1.05
N LEU A 14 -3.18 3.57 1.43
CA LEU A 14 -3.41 2.21 0.97
C LEU A 14 -4.79 2.14 0.34
N ALA A 15 -4.83 1.71 -0.92
CA ALA A 15 -6.07 1.55 -1.66
C ALA A 15 -6.02 0.33 -2.58
N SER A 16 -7.19 -0.17 -2.94
CA SER A 16 -7.38 -1.27 -3.88
C SER A 16 -8.41 -0.87 -4.91
N THR A 17 -8.21 -1.25 -6.17
CA THR A 17 -9.17 -0.94 -7.23
C THR A 17 -10.50 -1.66 -7.00
N LEU A 18 -11.60 -0.90 -7.06
CA LEU A 18 -12.95 -1.46 -7.19
C LEU A 18 -13.18 -1.88 -8.65
N GLY A 19 -13.78 -3.05 -8.88
CA GLY A 19 -14.45 -3.30 -10.15
C GLY A 19 -13.69 -4.02 -11.27
N THR A 20 -12.51 -4.60 -11.03
CA THR A 20 -11.75 -5.41 -12.02
C THR A 20 -12.34 -6.83 -12.22
N TYR A 21 -13.66 -6.90 -12.39
CA TYR A 21 -14.45 -8.13 -12.35
C TYR A 21 -14.15 -9.12 -13.49
N SER A 22 -13.67 -8.65 -14.66
CA SER A 22 -13.39 -9.54 -15.80
C SER A 22 -12.17 -10.42 -15.57
N SER A 23 -11.14 -9.92 -14.87
CA SER A 23 -9.91 -10.66 -14.59
C SER A 23 -9.89 -11.32 -13.21
N LYS A 24 -10.80 -10.95 -12.30
CA LYS A 24 -10.82 -11.39 -10.90
C LYS A 24 -9.51 -11.08 -10.14
N TYR A 25 -8.78 -10.03 -10.54
CA TYR A 25 -7.61 -9.53 -9.82
C TYR A 25 -7.85 -8.08 -9.45
N LYS A 26 -7.51 -7.68 -8.22
CA LYS A 26 -7.49 -6.29 -7.77
C LYS A 26 -6.06 -5.75 -7.80
N LEU A 27 -5.91 -4.47 -8.15
CA LEU A 27 -4.65 -3.76 -8.03
C LEU A 27 -4.60 -3.09 -6.66
N PHE A 28 -3.81 -3.67 -5.76
CA PHE A 28 -3.49 -3.13 -4.45
C PHE A 28 -2.31 -2.17 -4.56
N SER A 29 -2.42 -0.96 -4.01
CA SER A 29 -1.44 0.09 -4.19
C SER A 29 -1.13 0.82 -2.89
N LEU A 30 0.14 1.11 -2.68
CA LEU A 30 0.62 1.99 -1.62
C LEU A 30 1.15 3.28 -2.25
N MET A 31 0.63 4.40 -1.78
CA MET A 31 1.03 5.75 -2.17
C MET A 31 1.57 6.48 -0.95
N ILE A 32 2.48 7.41 -1.16
CA ILE A 32 2.86 8.40 -0.18
C ILE A 32 2.60 9.79 -0.73
N ASP A 33 2.31 10.74 0.15
CA ASP A 33 2.23 12.15 -0.17
C ASP A 33 3.39 12.89 0.50
N ASP A 34 3.99 13.82 -0.24
CA ASP A 34 4.91 14.79 0.35
C ASP A 34 4.16 15.95 1.03
N VAL A 35 4.92 16.77 1.75
CA VAL A 35 4.38 17.95 2.45
C VAL A 35 3.86 19.05 1.51
N PHE A 36 4.12 18.94 0.19
CA PHE A 36 3.64 19.87 -0.83
C PHE A 36 2.37 19.37 -1.51
N GLY A 37 1.85 18.20 -1.12
CA GLY A 37 0.66 17.58 -1.69
C GLY A 37 0.91 16.78 -2.96
N HIS A 38 2.16 16.38 -3.24
CA HIS A 38 2.47 15.49 -4.35
C HIS A 38 2.46 14.03 -3.91
N GLY A 39 1.55 13.27 -4.50
CA GLY A 39 1.46 11.84 -4.31
C GLY A 39 2.34 11.03 -5.27
N GLN A 40 2.97 9.97 -4.77
CA GLN A 40 3.63 8.97 -5.61
C GLN A 40 3.34 7.55 -5.12
N TYR A 41 2.97 6.68 -6.05
CA TYR A 41 2.91 5.24 -5.79
C TYR A 41 4.31 4.66 -5.54
N VAL A 42 4.44 3.94 -4.43
CA VAL A 42 5.70 3.32 -3.98
C VAL A 42 5.70 1.80 -4.11
N GLN A 43 4.52 1.21 -4.28
CA GLN A 43 4.29 -0.19 -4.62
C GLN A 43 2.93 -0.39 -5.27
N HIS A 44 2.89 -1.29 -6.25
CA HIS A 44 1.68 -1.94 -6.72
C HIS A 44 1.80 -3.46 -6.55
N SER A 45 0.69 -4.11 -6.23
CA SER A 45 0.58 -5.55 -6.11
C SER A 45 -0.70 -6.00 -6.78
N LEU A 46 -0.60 -6.86 -7.79
CA LEU A 46 -1.76 -7.49 -8.40
C LEU A 46 -2.15 -8.70 -7.54
N ILE A 47 -3.28 -8.63 -6.87
CA ILE A 47 -3.77 -9.67 -5.96
C ILE A 47 -5.07 -10.26 -6.48
N GLN A 48 -5.32 -11.55 -6.25
CA GLN A 48 -6.57 -12.17 -6.71
C GLN A 48 -7.79 -11.64 -5.94
N LYS A 49 -7.62 -11.41 -4.64
CA LYS A 49 -8.66 -10.87 -3.75
C LYS A 49 -8.02 -10.25 -2.52
N GLU A 50 -8.76 -9.38 -1.85
CA GLU A 50 -8.45 -8.87 -0.51
C GLU A 50 -8.73 -9.96 0.52
N SER A 51 -7.92 -11.00 0.53
CA SER A 51 -7.89 -11.99 1.60
C SER A 51 -6.61 -11.82 2.41
N HIS A 52 -6.68 -12.11 3.70
CA HIS A 52 -5.54 -12.13 4.62
C HIS A 52 -4.23 -12.64 4.01
N ALA A 53 -4.24 -13.81 3.36
CA ALA A 53 -3.02 -14.36 2.74
C ALA A 53 -2.43 -13.47 1.63
N CYS A 54 -3.25 -13.03 0.68
CA CYS A 54 -2.80 -12.14 -0.40
C CYS A 54 -2.31 -10.78 0.14
N MET A 55 -2.98 -10.26 1.16
CA MET A 55 -2.61 -9.00 1.79
C MET A 55 -1.32 -9.11 2.59
N LEU A 56 -1.14 -10.22 3.30
CA LEU A 56 0.09 -10.53 4.04
C LEU A 56 1.29 -10.58 3.10
N ASP A 57 1.14 -11.24 1.93
CA ASP A 57 2.20 -11.29 0.93
C ASP A 57 2.52 -9.90 0.36
N ALA A 58 1.50 -9.10 0.02
CA ALA A 58 1.68 -7.76 -0.53
C ALA A 58 2.36 -6.81 0.47
N ILE A 59 1.90 -6.78 1.72
CA ILE A 59 2.46 -5.95 2.79
C ILE A 59 3.84 -6.47 3.19
N GLY A 60 4.05 -7.79 3.26
CA GLY A 60 5.35 -8.39 3.52
C GLY A 60 6.39 -8.02 2.46
N ALA A 61 5.98 -8.05 1.18
CA ALA A 61 6.83 -7.58 0.08
C ALA A 61 7.16 -6.08 0.21
N PHE A 62 6.22 -5.25 0.67
CA PHE A 62 6.47 -3.84 0.93
C PHE A 62 7.51 -3.64 2.03
N LYS A 63 7.29 -4.22 3.22
CA LYS A 63 8.18 -4.14 4.38
C LYS A 63 9.60 -4.64 4.05
N LYS A 64 9.70 -5.74 3.29
CA LYS A 64 10.99 -6.29 2.82
C LYS A 64 11.74 -5.34 1.88
N ASN A 65 11.02 -4.65 0.99
CA ASN A 65 11.64 -3.81 -0.04
C ASN A 65 11.86 -2.34 0.38
N LYS A 66 11.24 -1.93 1.49
CA LYS A 66 11.30 -0.59 2.06
C LYS A 66 11.77 -0.69 3.51
N PRO A 67 13.08 -0.82 3.77
CA PRO A 67 13.60 -1.04 5.12
C PRO A 67 13.26 0.11 6.08
N SER A 68 13.01 1.32 5.57
CA SER A 68 12.57 2.48 6.34
C SER A 68 11.06 2.53 6.64
N TRP A 69 10.34 1.42 6.50
CA TRP A 69 8.89 1.35 6.78
C TRP A 69 8.57 1.59 8.26
N ASP A 70 9.54 1.37 9.14
CA ASP A 70 9.49 1.69 10.57
C ASP A 70 9.34 3.20 10.85
N ARG A 71 9.61 4.06 9.86
CA ARG A 71 9.40 5.52 9.94
C ARG A 71 7.96 5.96 9.65
N ILE A 72 7.09 5.06 9.19
CA ILE A 72 5.67 5.37 8.96
C ILE A 72 5.01 5.74 10.29
N ARG A 73 4.28 6.86 10.29
CA ARG A 73 3.56 7.38 11.46
C ARG A 73 2.05 7.25 11.33
N ALA A 74 1.55 7.28 10.11
CA ALA A 74 0.13 7.08 9.83
C ALA A 74 -0.05 6.26 8.54
N ILE A 75 -1.01 5.34 8.58
CA ILE A 75 -1.48 4.62 7.41
C ILE A 75 -2.95 4.99 7.21
N MET A 76 -3.24 5.62 6.08
CA MET A 76 -4.59 5.93 5.64
C MET A 76 -5.09 4.77 4.78
N ILE A 77 -6.21 4.18 5.16
CA ILE A 77 -6.81 3.03 4.49
C ILE A 77 -8.18 3.41 3.92
N ASP A 78 -8.56 2.74 2.84
CA ASP A 78 -9.95 2.75 2.39
C ASP A 78 -10.89 2.27 3.52
N LYS A 79 -12.08 2.87 3.60
CA LYS A 79 -13.07 2.57 4.64
C LYS A 79 -13.49 1.09 4.69
N ASP A 80 -13.39 0.38 3.58
CA ASP A 80 -13.78 -1.03 3.45
C ASP A 80 -12.59 -1.98 3.60
N PHE A 81 -11.40 -1.47 3.96
CA PHE A 81 -10.21 -2.28 4.17
C PHE A 81 -10.31 -3.11 5.46
N GLY A 82 -10.53 -4.43 5.32
CA GLY A 82 -10.77 -5.33 6.45
C GLY A 82 -9.53 -5.92 7.13
N GLU A 83 -8.33 -5.79 6.55
CA GLU A 83 -7.13 -6.50 6.99
C GLU A 83 -6.18 -5.61 7.83
N ILE A 84 -6.76 -4.83 8.74
CA ILE A 84 -6.06 -3.82 9.57
C ILE A 84 -4.96 -4.47 10.44
N SER A 85 -5.14 -5.72 10.86
CA SER A 85 -4.17 -6.45 11.70
C SER A 85 -2.81 -6.72 11.02
N LEU A 86 -2.71 -6.53 9.70
CA LEU A 86 -1.49 -6.76 8.93
C LEU A 86 -0.57 -5.54 8.85
N LEU A 87 -1.09 -4.35 9.20
CA LEU A 87 -0.38 -3.07 9.14
C LEU A 87 0.58 -2.93 10.32
#